data_AF-A0A2T6E370-F1
#
_entry.id   AF-A0A2T6E370-F1
#
_cell.length_a   1.000
_cell.length_b   1.000
_cell.length_c   1.000
_cell.angle_alpha   90.00
_cell.angle_beta   90.00
_cell.angle_gamma   90.00
#
_symmetry.space_group_name_H-M   'P 1'
#
loop_
_entity.id
_entity.type
_entity.pdbx_description
1 polymer ?
#
loop_
_entity_poly.entity_id
_entity_poly.type
_entity_poly.pdbx_seq_one_letter_code
_entity_poly.pdbx_strand_id
1 'polypeptide(L)'
;MLCCLSLVVVSLLLTVPLRWINPPVTAFILLDGDASARQMRQHWTPLDQIDANLPIAVVASEDQLFPTHFGFDFSSIWEAIHEDDGPMRGASTLSQQLSKNLYLWSGRSLFRKGVEAWFTLLIELTWPKERILEVYLNVVEFGPGIYGVGHASETFFGKSPSQLNRYEASLLAAVLPNPKRLSAQRPSDYVYQRAYDIRNAIRYLGGPSYLAGIL
;
A
#
# COMPACT_ATOMS: atom_id res chain seq x y z
N MET A 1 -16.28 28.64 11.71
CA MET A 1 -16.97 28.11 10.51
C MET A 1 -16.11 28.22 9.24
N LEU A 2 -15.60 29.41 8.87
CA LEU A 2 -14.72 29.55 7.68
C LEU A 2 -13.46 28.67 7.72
N CYS A 3 -12.80 28.53 8.88
CA CYS A 3 -11.56 27.74 9.01
C CYS A 3 -11.78 26.23 8.77
N CYS A 4 -12.91 25.68 9.25
CA CYS A 4 -13.26 24.28 9.00
C CYS A 4 -13.58 24.04 7.52
N LEU A 5 -14.30 24.96 6.89
CA LEU A 5 -14.61 24.89 5.47
C LEU A 5 -13.33 24.97 4.62
N SER A 6 -12.41 25.87 4.96
CA SER A 6 -11.12 25.97 4.26
C SER A 6 -10.29 24.70 4.40
N LEU A 7 -10.26 24.06 5.57
CA LEU A 7 -9.55 22.78 5.76
C LEU A 7 -10.12 21.68 4.86
N VAL A 8 -11.45 21.54 4.80
CA VAL A 8 -12.11 20.56 3.94
C VAL A 8 -11.80 20.83 2.46
N VAL A 9 -11.93 22.08 2.02
CA VAL A 9 -11.63 22.47 0.63
C VAL A 9 -10.17 22.19 0.28
N VAL A 10 -9.23 22.54 1.16
CA VAL A 10 -7.80 22.25 0.95
C VAL A 10 -7.56 20.75 0.88
N SER A 11 -8.13 19.94 1.79
CA SER A 11 -7.98 18.48 1.74
C SER A 11 -8.52 17.91 0.43
N LEU A 12 -9.68 18.38 -0.04
CA LEU A 12 -10.26 17.96 -1.32
C LEU A 12 -9.38 18.36 -2.51
N LEU A 13 -8.85 19.59 -2.52
CA LEU A 13 -7.94 20.06 -3.56
C LEU A 13 -6.63 19.27 -3.60
N LEU A 14 -6.17 18.75 -2.47
CA LEU A 14 -4.98 17.89 -2.40
C LEU A 14 -5.27 16.45 -2.84
N THR A 15 -6.45 15.91 -2.51
CA THR A 15 -6.76 14.48 -2.72
C THR A 15 -7.45 14.18 -4.04
N VAL A 16 -8.41 15.01 -4.47
CA VAL A 16 -9.24 14.72 -5.64
C VAL A 16 -8.43 14.66 -6.95
N PRO A 17 -7.50 15.60 -7.25
CA PRO A 17 -6.73 15.54 -8.49
C PRO A 17 -5.88 14.27 -8.63
N LEU A 18 -5.41 13.72 -7.50
CA LEU A 18 -4.57 12.52 -7.48
C LEU A 18 -5.32 11.23 -7.88
N ARG A 19 -6.65 11.29 -7.99
CA ARG A 19 -7.46 10.26 -8.65
C ARG A 19 -7.02 10.04 -10.10
N TRP A 20 -6.64 11.09 -10.81
CA TRP A 20 -6.28 11.04 -12.24
C TRP A 20 -4.81 11.32 -12.50
N ILE A 21 -4.13 12.03 -11.60
CA ILE A 21 -2.73 12.44 -11.77
C ILE A 21 -1.87 11.69 -10.75
N ASN A 22 -0.73 11.16 -11.20
CA ASN A 22 0.21 10.46 -10.33
C ASN A 22 0.80 11.45 -9.30
N PRO A 23 0.86 11.08 -8.01
CA PRO A 23 1.50 11.92 -7.01
C PRO A 23 2.93 12.24 -7.43
N PRO A 24 3.31 13.52 -7.59
CA PRO A 24 4.67 13.87 -8.00
C PRO A 24 5.69 13.54 -6.90
N VAL A 25 5.23 13.51 -5.65
CA VAL A 25 5.97 13.12 -4.45
C VAL A 25 4.97 12.77 -3.35
N THR A 26 5.43 12.10 -2.30
CA THR A 26 4.66 11.84 -1.07
C THR A 26 5.37 12.42 0.14
N ALA A 27 4.67 12.57 1.26
CA ALA A 27 5.28 13.04 2.50
C ALA A 27 6.47 12.16 2.94
N PHE A 28 6.38 10.83 2.76
CA PHE A 28 7.48 9.92 3.10
C PHE A 28 8.68 10.11 2.17
N ILE A 29 8.44 10.20 0.87
CA ILE A 29 9.50 10.40 -0.12
C ILE A 29 10.17 11.77 0.04
N LEU A 30 9.42 12.82 0.37
CA LEU A 30 9.98 14.15 0.67
C LEU A 30 10.95 14.11 1.86
N LEU A 31 10.66 13.30 2.87
CA LEU A 31 11.54 13.13 4.03
C LEU A 31 12.82 12.36 3.69
N ASP A 32 12.76 11.45 2.72
CA ASP A 32 13.92 10.67 2.26
C ASP A 32 14.76 11.39 1.17
N GLY A 33 14.20 12.39 0.47
CA GLY A 33 14.91 13.33 -0.40
C GLY A 33 14.52 13.31 -1.90
N ASP A 34 15.03 14.29 -2.66
CA ASP A 34 14.67 14.51 -4.09
C ASP A 34 15.06 13.33 -5.01
N ALA A 35 16.14 12.61 -4.70
CA ALA A 35 16.56 11.45 -5.49
C ALA A 35 15.47 10.36 -5.51
N SER A 36 14.90 10.02 -4.35
CA SER A 36 13.80 9.06 -4.22
C SER A 36 12.56 9.52 -4.97
N ALA A 37 12.25 10.82 -4.91
CA ALA A 37 11.13 11.41 -5.64
C ALA A 37 11.29 11.29 -7.16
N ARG A 38 12.51 11.54 -7.65
CA ARG A 38 12.84 11.42 -9.07
C ARG A 38 12.76 9.97 -9.54
N GLN A 39 13.29 9.03 -8.75
CA GLN A 39 13.24 7.61 -9.07
C GLN A 39 11.80 7.11 -9.15
N MET A 40 10.97 7.42 -8.15
CA MET A 40 9.55 7.04 -8.17
C MET A 40 8.82 7.55 -9.43
N ARG A 41 9.02 8.82 -9.80
CA ARG A 41 8.42 9.38 -11.02
C ARG A 41 8.90 8.69 -12.30
N GLN A 42 10.19 8.35 -12.38
CA GLN A 42 10.78 7.70 -13.56
C GLN A 42 10.32 6.25 -13.73
N HIS A 43 10.01 5.56 -12.64
CA HIS A 43 9.63 4.14 -12.65
C HIS A 43 8.13 3.93 -12.33
N TRP A 44 7.31 4.97 -12.46
CA TRP A 44 5.87 4.83 -12.28
C TRP A 44 5.33 3.79 -13.26
N THR A 45 4.66 2.77 -12.75
CA THR A 45 4.13 1.67 -13.55
C THR A 45 2.61 1.63 -13.42
N PRO A 46 1.85 1.85 -14.51
CA PRO A 46 0.40 1.64 -14.53
C PRO A 46 0.02 0.22 -14.09
N LEU A 47 -1.14 0.06 -13.47
CA LEU A 47 -1.55 -1.20 -12.85
C LEU A 47 -1.67 -2.34 -13.86
N ASP A 48 -2.12 -2.04 -15.08
CA ASP A 48 -2.21 -2.98 -16.21
C ASP A 48 -0.85 -3.45 -16.74
N GLN A 49 0.24 -2.79 -16.35
CA GLN A 49 1.62 -3.16 -16.66
C GLN A 49 2.34 -3.85 -15.48
N ILE A 50 1.63 -4.16 -14.41
CA ILE A 50 2.12 -4.93 -13.27
C ILE A 50 1.60 -6.37 -13.41
N ASP A 51 2.45 -7.37 -13.20
CA ASP A 51 1.99 -8.77 -13.20
C ASP A 51 0.89 -8.97 -12.14
N ALA A 52 -0.21 -9.61 -12.55
CA ALA A 52 -1.41 -9.74 -11.75
C ALA A 52 -1.20 -10.52 -10.42
N ASN A 53 -0.10 -11.24 -10.25
CA ASN A 53 0.24 -11.88 -8.97
C ASN A 53 0.67 -10.86 -7.91
N LEU A 54 1.20 -9.68 -8.26
CA LEU A 54 1.66 -8.71 -7.26
C LEU A 54 0.51 -7.97 -6.55
N PRO A 55 -0.49 -7.40 -7.25
CA PRO A 55 -1.62 -6.74 -6.58
C PRO A 55 -2.33 -7.69 -5.60
N ILE A 56 -2.60 -8.94 -6.02
CA ILE A 56 -3.21 -9.93 -5.13
C ILE A 56 -2.28 -10.39 -4.00
N ALA A 57 -0.95 -10.44 -4.21
CA ALA A 57 -0.02 -10.76 -3.14
C ALA A 57 -0.03 -9.69 -2.04
N VAL A 58 -0.08 -8.42 -2.43
CA VAL A 58 -0.16 -7.28 -1.51
C VAL A 58 -1.49 -7.27 -0.76
N VAL A 59 -2.61 -7.44 -1.47
CA VAL A 59 -3.94 -7.59 -0.83
C VAL A 59 -3.96 -8.77 0.13
N ALA A 60 -3.43 -9.94 -0.28
CA ALA A 60 -3.40 -11.13 0.57
C ALA A 60 -2.56 -10.95 1.84
N SER A 61 -1.50 -10.13 1.79
CA SER A 61 -0.55 -9.94 2.89
C SER A 61 -0.89 -8.78 3.83
N GLU A 62 -1.47 -7.71 3.30
CA GLU A 62 -1.72 -6.47 4.03
C GLU A 62 -3.19 -6.26 4.39
N ASP A 63 -4.12 -6.68 3.52
CA ASP A 63 -5.53 -6.27 3.61
C ASP A 63 -6.46 -7.16 2.75
N GLN A 64 -6.80 -8.35 3.24
CA GLN A 64 -7.55 -9.35 2.47
C GLN A 64 -8.96 -8.88 2.10
N LEU A 65 -9.57 -8.02 2.93
CA LEU A 65 -10.91 -7.47 2.72
C LEU A 65 -10.89 -6.14 1.92
N PHE A 66 -9.74 -5.75 1.37
CA PHE A 66 -9.58 -4.51 0.61
C PHE A 66 -10.68 -4.24 -0.44
N PRO A 67 -11.15 -5.23 -1.23
CA PRO A 67 -12.20 -4.99 -2.22
C PRO A 67 -13.57 -4.68 -1.62
N THR A 68 -13.83 -5.06 -0.36
CA THR A 68 -15.16 -5.04 0.23
C THR A 68 -15.38 -3.89 1.21
N HIS A 69 -14.33 -3.47 1.94
CA HIS A 69 -14.45 -2.41 2.94
C HIS A 69 -14.21 -1.00 2.35
N PHE A 70 -14.48 0.02 3.14
CA PHE A 70 -14.34 1.43 2.75
C PHE A 70 -13.24 2.14 3.55
N GLY A 71 -11.99 1.69 3.35
CA GLY A 71 -10.80 2.16 4.07
C GLY A 71 -10.61 1.67 5.50
N PHE A 72 -11.61 1.04 6.12
CA PHE A 72 -11.52 0.52 7.48
C PHE A 72 -12.13 -0.87 7.56
N ASP A 73 -11.36 -1.81 8.11
CA ASP A 73 -11.84 -3.17 8.38
C ASP A 73 -12.50 -3.22 9.77
N PHE A 74 -13.78 -2.84 9.83
CA PHE A 74 -14.55 -2.86 11.08
C PHE A 74 -14.83 -4.27 11.57
N SER A 75 -14.90 -5.26 10.68
CA SER A 75 -15.04 -6.68 11.02
C SER A 75 -13.85 -7.15 11.85
N SER A 76 -12.63 -6.95 11.36
CA SER A 76 -11.41 -7.32 12.08
C SER A 76 -11.26 -6.53 13.39
N ILE A 77 -11.69 -5.27 13.43
CA ILE A 77 -11.72 -4.47 14.67
C ILE A 77 -12.72 -5.07 15.67
N TRP A 78 -13.91 -5.47 15.22
CA TRP A 78 -14.94 -6.03 16.07
C TRP A 78 -14.55 -7.39 16.63
N GLU A 79 -14.05 -8.29 15.77
CA GLU A 79 -13.53 -9.61 16.16
C GLU A 79 -12.40 -9.47 17.18
N ALA A 80 -11.42 -8.58 16.93
CA ALA A 80 -10.31 -8.36 17.85
C ALA A 80 -10.69 -7.76 19.21
N ILE A 81 -11.87 -7.14 19.33
CA ILE A 81 -12.39 -6.64 20.62
C ILE A 81 -13.10 -7.76 21.39
N HIS A 82 -13.65 -8.77 20.70
CA HIS A 82 -14.47 -9.82 21.29
C HIS A 82 -13.74 -11.16 21.48
N GLU A 83 -12.61 -11.37 20.81
CA GLU A 83 -11.73 -12.52 21.01
C GLU A 83 -10.55 -12.16 21.94
N ASP A 84 -10.36 -12.94 23.01
CA ASP A 84 -9.26 -12.80 23.99
C ASP A 84 -7.89 -13.29 23.45
N ASP A 85 -7.81 -13.62 22.16
CA ASP A 85 -6.66 -14.33 21.56
C ASP A 85 -5.54 -13.36 21.13
N GLY A 86 -4.85 -12.83 22.13
CA GLY A 86 -3.57 -12.13 21.97
C GLY A 86 -3.66 -10.70 21.40
N PRO A 87 -2.53 -9.97 21.34
CA PRO A 87 -2.55 -8.56 20.98
C PRO A 87 -3.06 -8.39 19.55
N MET A 88 -4.17 -7.65 19.44
CA MET A 88 -4.69 -7.05 18.23
C MET A 88 -3.52 -6.51 17.39
N ARG A 89 -3.16 -7.23 16.32
CA ARG A 89 -2.25 -6.69 15.32
C ARG A 89 -3.04 -5.60 14.61
N GLY A 90 -2.93 -4.37 15.11
CA GLY A 90 -3.47 -3.15 14.50
C GLY A 90 -2.83 -2.89 13.14
N ALA A 91 -3.10 -3.78 12.18
CA ALA A 91 -2.74 -3.65 10.80
C ALA A 91 -3.62 -2.54 10.21
N SER A 92 -2.98 -1.49 9.71
CA SER A 92 -3.69 -0.46 8.97
C SER A 92 -4.04 -1.02 7.59
N THR A 93 -5.25 -0.75 7.10
CA THR A 93 -5.69 -1.15 5.74
C THR A 93 -4.79 -0.51 4.68
N LEU A 94 -4.84 -1.00 3.44
CA LEU A 94 -4.07 -0.42 2.33
C LEU A 94 -4.35 1.07 2.16
N SER A 95 -5.61 1.48 2.29
CA SER A 95 -6.02 2.89 2.16
C SER A 95 -5.50 3.75 3.32
N GLN A 96 -5.46 3.22 4.54
CA GLN A 96 -4.86 3.91 5.69
C GLN A 96 -3.34 4.05 5.52
N GLN A 97 -2.68 2.98 5.08
CA GLN A 97 -1.24 3.00 4.79
C GLN A 97 -0.91 3.99 3.68
N LEU A 98 -1.71 4.02 2.61
CA LEU A 98 -1.57 4.96 1.50
C LEU A 98 -1.77 6.40 1.99
N SER A 99 -2.84 6.67 2.74
CA SER A 99 -3.11 7.98 3.33
C SER A 99 -1.91 8.47 4.14
N LYS A 100 -1.35 7.60 4.99
CA LYS A 100 -0.18 7.90 5.80
C LYS A 100 1.04 8.23 4.93
N ASN A 101 1.30 7.46 3.87
CA ASN A 101 2.44 7.67 2.97
C ASN A 101 2.32 9.00 2.21
N LEU A 102 1.14 9.27 1.64
CA LEU A 102 0.86 10.47 0.83
C LEU A 102 1.00 11.75 1.65
N TYR A 103 0.34 11.82 2.81
CA TYR A 103 0.09 13.12 3.47
C TYR A 103 0.76 13.29 4.83
N LEU A 104 1.28 12.23 5.45
CA LEU A 104 1.72 12.28 6.86
C LEU A 104 3.18 11.85 7.03
N TRP A 105 3.72 12.09 8.22
CA TRP A 105 5.09 11.71 8.61
C TRP A 105 5.08 10.58 9.65
N SER A 106 6.25 9.98 9.87
CA SER A 106 6.46 8.93 10.87
C SER A 106 6.29 9.46 12.32
N GLY A 107 5.96 8.60 13.29
CA GLY A 107 5.64 8.99 14.68
C GLY A 107 4.45 8.24 15.27
N ARG A 108 3.96 8.61 16.45
CA ARG A 108 2.72 8.09 17.06
C ARG A 108 1.97 9.23 17.75
N SER A 109 0.77 9.56 17.26
CA SER A 109 -0.09 10.60 17.85
C SER A 109 -1.55 10.31 17.50
N LEU A 110 -2.45 10.45 18.48
CA LEU A 110 -3.90 10.27 18.28
C LEU A 110 -4.46 11.30 17.30
N PHE A 111 -4.02 12.56 17.41
CA PHE A 111 -4.40 13.60 16.45
C PHE A 111 -3.98 13.23 15.03
N ARG A 112 -2.73 12.75 14.87
CA ARG A 112 -2.23 12.29 13.58
C ARG A 112 -3.04 11.11 13.04
N LYS A 113 -3.45 10.16 13.90
CA LYS A 113 -4.30 9.04 13.50
C LYS A 113 -5.70 9.52 13.06
N GLY A 114 -6.23 10.57 13.68
CA GLY A 114 -7.45 11.24 13.22
C GLY A 114 -7.30 11.88 11.83
N VAL A 115 -6.18 12.55 11.57
CA VAL A 115 -5.87 13.12 10.23
C VAL A 115 -5.71 12.01 9.19
N GLU A 116 -5.05 10.90 9.54
CA GLU A 116 -4.94 9.71 8.68
C GLU A 116 -6.33 9.15 8.36
N ALA A 117 -7.21 9.01 9.34
CA ALA A 117 -8.57 8.53 9.12
C ALA A 117 -9.38 9.47 8.19
N TRP A 118 -9.22 10.79 8.35
CA TRP A 118 -9.86 11.78 7.48
C TRP A 118 -9.42 11.63 6.02
N PHE A 119 -8.11 11.57 5.75
CA PHE A 119 -7.61 11.40 4.38
C PHE A 119 -7.89 10.01 3.81
N THR A 120 -7.93 8.96 4.63
CA THR A 120 -8.38 7.62 4.23
C THR A 120 -9.80 7.67 3.69
N LEU A 121 -10.70 8.34 4.41
CA LEU A 121 -12.08 8.50 3.98
C LEU A 121 -12.18 9.29 2.67
N LEU A 122 -11.41 10.38 2.52
CA LEU A 122 -11.38 11.16 1.28
C LEU A 122 -10.89 10.34 0.09
N ILE A 123 -9.83 9.54 0.26
CA ILE A 123 -9.33 8.64 -0.77
C ILE A 123 -10.44 7.66 -1.19
N GLU A 124 -11.05 6.96 -0.24
CA GLU A 124 -12.07 5.94 -0.53
C GLU A 124 -13.36 6.54 -1.14
N LEU A 125 -13.74 7.76 -0.77
CA LEU A 125 -14.89 8.47 -1.37
C LEU A 125 -14.63 8.95 -2.79
N THR A 126 -13.38 9.25 -3.11
CA THR A 126 -13.06 9.96 -4.35
C THR A 126 -12.29 9.11 -5.34
N TRP A 127 -11.65 8.01 -4.95
CA TRP A 127 -10.83 7.19 -5.84
C TRP A 127 -11.42 5.77 -5.98
N PRO A 128 -11.42 5.20 -7.19
CA PRO A 128 -11.74 3.78 -7.35
C PRO A 128 -10.64 2.91 -6.70
N LYS A 129 -11.01 1.70 -6.26
CA LYS A 129 -10.11 0.73 -5.62
C LYS A 129 -8.89 0.38 -6.48
N GLU A 130 -9.09 0.25 -7.79
CA GLU A 130 -8.02 0.13 -8.79
C GLU A 130 -6.95 1.21 -8.62
N ARG A 131 -7.37 2.48 -8.57
CA ARG A 131 -6.47 3.63 -8.44
C ARG A 131 -5.75 3.64 -7.10
N ILE A 132 -6.45 3.29 -6.02
CA ILE A 132 -5.84 3.18 -4.69
C ILE A 132 -4.69 2.16 -4.73
N LEU A 133 -4.94 0.99 -5.32
CA LEU A 133 -3.96 -0.09 -5.40
C LEU A 133 -2.78 0.27 -6.32
N GLU A 134 -3.04 0.90 -7.47
CA GLU A 134 -1.99 1.40 -8.36
C GLU A 134 -1.07 2.40 -7.66
N VAL A 135 -1.66 3.42 -7.03
CA VAL A 135 -0.87 4.46 -6.34
C VAL A 135 -0.11 3.83 -5.19
N TYR A 136 -0.74 2.96 -4.40
CA TYR A 136 -0.07 2.23 -3.31
C TYR A 136 1.18 1.52 -3.82
N LEU A 137 1.06 0.68 -4.85
CA LEU A 137 2.19 -0.08 -5.41
C LEU A 137 3.32 0.81 -5.95
N ASN A 138 3.03 2.06 -6.33
CA ASN A 138 4.02 2.99 -6.86
C ASN A 138 4.65 3.92 -5.81
N VAL A 139 4.05 4.05 -4.61
CA VAL A 139 4.56 4.97 -3.57
C VAL A 139 5.04 4.28 -2.30
N VAL A 140 4.79 2.99 -2.15
CA VAL A 140 5.30 2.24 -0.99
C VAL A 140 6.79 1.95 -1.12
N GLU A 141 7.45 1.89 0.03
CA GLU A 141 8.86 1.53 0.13
C GLU A 141 8.98 0.00 0.20
N PHE A 142 9.73 -0.61 -0.72
CA PHE A 142 10.02 -2.06 -0.74
C PHE A 142 11.40 -2.39 -0.15
N GLY A 143 12.25 -1.38 0.04
CA GLY A 143 13.59 -1.48 0.65
C GLY A 143 14.12 -0.07 0.95
N PRO A 144 15.24 0.10 1.67
CA PRO A 144 15.74 1.43 2.05
C PRO A 144 15.89 2.37 0.85
N GLY A 145 15.02 3.38 0.75
CA GLY A 145 15.00 4.34 -0.37
C GLY A 145 14.48 3.80 -1.71
N ILE A 146 13.98 2.55 -1.75
CA ILE A 146 13.47 1.89 -2.94
C ILE A 146 11.94 2.01 -2.93
N TYR A 147 11.45 3.06 -3.58
CA TYR A 147 10.03 3.37 -3.68
C TYR A 147 9.44 2.92 -5.01
N GLY A 148 8.26 2.30 -4.92
CA GLY A 148 7.48 1.88 -6.07
C GLY A 148 7.94 0.57 -6.69
N VAL A 149 6.96 -0.16 -7.23
CA VAL A 149 7.15 -1.48 -7.82
C VAL A 149 8.12 -1.48 -9.00
N GLY A 150 8.10 -0.45 -9.85
CA GLY A 150 9.00 -0.35 -11.00
C GLY A 150 10.45 -0.41 -10.57
N HIS A 151 10.84 0.51 -9.68
CA HIS A 151 12.20 0.55 -9.17
C HIS A 151 12.56 -0.70 -8.34
N ALA A 152 11.62 -1.24 -7.56
CA ALA A 152 11.85 -2.45 -6.79
C ALA A 152 12.07 -3.70 -7.65
N SER A 153 11.31 -3.87 -8.72
CA SER A 153 11.39 -5.02 -9.63
C SER A 153 12.72 -5.05 -10.36
N GLU A 154 13.16 -3.90 -10.86
CA GLU A 154 14.47 -3.75 -11.49
C GLU A 154 15.60 -3.96 -10.48
N THR A 155 15.52 -3.33 -9.31
CA THR A 155 16.59 -3.39 -8.30
C THR A 155 16.77 -4.80 -7.72
N PHE A 156 15.69 -5.52 -7.45
CA PHE A 156 15.77 -6.80 -6.75
C PHE A 156 15.88 -8.00 -7.70
N PHE A 157 15.26 -7.92 -8.88
CA PHE A 157 15.15 -9.06 -9.79
C PHE A 157 15.68 -8.78 -11.20
N GLY A 158 16.04 -7.54 -11.52
CA GLY A 158 16.48 -7.16 -12.88
C GLY A 158 15.36 -7.28 -13.91
N LYS A 159 14.11 -7.06 -13.50
CA LYS A 159 12.92 -7.28 -14.33
C LYS A 159 11.99 -6.08 -14.34
N SER A 160 11.24 -5.93 -15.43
CA SER A 160 10.07 -5.05 -15.42
C SER A 160 8.94 -5.65 -14.56
N PRO A 161 8.03 -4.84 -13.99
CA PRO A 161 6.94 -5.33 -13.14
C PRO A 161 6.02 -6.36 -13.80
N SER A 162 5.83 -6.30 -15.13
CA SER A 162 5.03 -7.27 -15.90
C SER A 162 5.68 -8.66 -16.03
N GLN A 163 6.98 -8.78 -15.72
CA GLN A 163 7.74 -10.03 -15.81
C GLN A 163 7.94 -10.71 -14.46
N LEU A 164 7.42 -10.11 -13.38
CA LEU A 164 7.44 -10.72 -12.06
C LEU A 164 6.66 -12.02 -12.10
N ASN A 165 7.24 -13.08 -11.52
CA ASN A 165 6.48 -14.29 -11.27
C ASN A 165 5.81 -14.24 -9.88
N ARG A 166 4.91 -15.19 -9.61
CA ARG A 166 4.19 -15.28 -8.32
C ARG A 166 5.12 -15.34 -7.11
N TYR A 167 6.29 -15.98 -7.24
CA TYR A 167 7.24 -16.10 -6.15
C TYR A 167 7.89 -14.75 -5.81
N GLU A 168 8.34 -14.00 -6.83
CA GLU A 168 8.92 -12.66 -6.71
C GLU A 168 7.88 -11.65 -6.19
N ALA A 169 6.66 -11.70 -6.70
CA ALA A 169 5.53 -10.92 -6.22
C ALA A 169 5.27 -11.12 -4.71
N SER A 170 5.32 -12.38 -4.25
CA SER A 170 5.14 -12.70 -2.83
C SER A 170 6.34 -12.29 -1.96
N LEU A 171 7.56 -12.27 -2.50
CA LEU A 171 8.72 -11.71 -1.80
C LEU A 171 8.58 -10.20 -1.61
N LEU A 172 8.15 -9.46 -2.64
CA LEU A 172 7.88 -8.02 -2.54
C LEU A 172 6.80 -7.72 -1.50
N ALA A 173 5.69 -8.46 -1.52
CA ALA A 173 4.64 -8.31 -0.52
C ALA A 173 5.12 -8.67 0.91
N ALA A 174 5.98 -9.69 1.06
CA ALA A 174 6.48 -10.13 2.35
C ALA A 174 7.34 -9.09 3.09
N VAL A 175 7.97 -8.15 2.37
CA VAL A 175 8.86 -7.13 2.98
C VAL A 175 8.15 -5.83 3.38
N LEU A 176 6.96 -5.56 2.85
CA LEU A 176 6.18 -4.34 3.11
C LEU A 176 5.95 -4.01 4.60
N PRO A 177 5.78 -4.98 5.52
CA PRO A 177 5.62 -4.65 6.94
C PRO A 177 6.85 -3.96 7.57
N ASN A 178 8.05 -4.19 7.01
CA ASN A 178 9.29 -3.59 7.53
C ASN A 178 10.38 -3.51 6.44
N PRO A 179 10.22 -2.66 5.42
CA PRO A 179 11.09 -2.64 4.24
C PRO A 179 12.51 -2.18 4.57
N LYS A 180 12.70 -1.43 5.66
CA LYS A 180 14.04 -0.99 6.11
C LYS A 180 14.85 -2.11 6.76
N ARG A 181 14.22 -3.21 7.17
CA ARG A 181 14.88 -4.35 7.84
C ARG A 181 14.79 -5.66 7.05
N LEU A 182 13.77 -5.80 6.23
CA LEU A 182 13.54 -6.99 5.40
C LEU A 182 14.07 -6.74 3.98
N SER A 183 14.45 -7.81 3.28
CA SER A 183 14.99 -7.70 1.93
C SER A 183 14.36 -8.75 1.02
N ALA A 184 13.84 -8.32 -0.13
CA ALA A 184 13.34 -9.22 -1.16
C ALA A 184 14.49 -9.76 -2.05
N GLN A 185 15.61 -9.01 -2.14
CA GLN A 185 16.81 -9.42 -2.86
C GLN A 185 17.65 -10.45 -2.07
N ARG A 186 17.69 -10.31 -0.74
CA ARG A 186 18.39 -11.23 0.18
C ARG A 186 17.42 -11.70 1.27
N PRO A 187 16.40 -12.50 0.91
CA PRO A 187 15.39 -12.93 1.86
C PRO A 187 16.00 -13.82 2.95
N SER A 188 15.65 -13.52 4.20
CA SER A 188 15.91 -14.41 5.34
C SER A 188 14.86 -15.52 5.37
N ASP A 189 15.08 -16.55 6.20
CA ASP A 189 14.12 -17.64 6.40
C ASP A 189 12.72 -17.13 6.77
N TYR A 190 12.65 -16.06 7.56
CA TYR A 190 11.40 -15.37 7.89
C TYR A 190 10.70 -14.81 6.64
N VAL A 191 11.43 -14.16 5.74
CA VAL A 191 10.87 -13.61 4.49
C VAL A 191 10.44 -14.74 3.56
N TYR A 192 11.22 -15.82 3.46
CA TYR A 192 10.84 -17.00 2.68
C TYR A 192 9.53 -17.62 3.19
N GLN A 193 9.41 -17.81 4.51
CA GLN A 193 8.21 -18.36 5.13
C GLN A 193 7.01 -17.45 4.88
N ARG A 194 7.16 -16.14 5.13
CA ARG A 194 6.08 -15.18 4.90
C ARG A 194 5.64 -15.14 3.43
N ALA A 195 6.58 -15.18 2.49
CA ALA A 195 6.25 -15.25 1.06
C ALA A 195 5.55 -16.57 0.70
N TYR A 196 5.87 -17.68 1.37
CA TYR A 196 5.15 -18.95 1.22
C TYR A 196 3.72 -18.85 1.74
N ASP A 197 3.52 -18.26 2.92
CA ASP A 197 2.19 -18.05 3.51
C ASP A 197 1.32 -17.15 2.61
N ILE A 198 1.90 -16.09 2.05
CA ILE A 198 1.24 -15.20 1.08
C ILE A 198 0.80 -15.99 -0.16
N ARG A 199 1.66 -16.85 -0.73
CA ARG A 199 1.26 -17.69 -1.89
C ARG A 199 0.10 -18.63 -1.56
N ASN A 200 0.02 -19.13 -0.33
CA ASN A 200 -1.11 -19.95 0.11
C ASN A 200 -2.37 -19.10 0.30
N ALA A 201 -2.26 -17.92 0.91
CA ALA A 201 -3.37 -16.97 1.02
C ALA A 201 -3.94 -16.59 -0.35
N ILE A 202 -3.08 -16.31 -1.34
CA ILE A 202 -3.51 -16.06 -2.73
C ILE A 202 -4.32 -17.23 -3.29
N ARG A 203 -3.93 -18.48 -3.00
CA ARG A 203 -4.69 -19.66 -3.46
C ARG A 203 -6.06 -19.74 -2.80
N TYR A 204 -6.15 -19.46 -1.50
CA TYR A 204 -7.43 -19.45 -0.78
C TYR A 204 -8.38 -18.35 -1.27
N LEU A 205 -7.84 -17.19 -1.65
CA LEU A 205 -8.61 -16.10 -2.26
C LEU A 205 -9.02 -16.36 -3.71
N GLY A 206 -8.52 -17.44 -4.34
CA GLY A 206 -8.84 -17.77 -5.74
C GLY A 206 -7.92 -17.10 -6.77
N GLY A 207 -6.78 -16.54 -6.35
CA GLY A 207 -5.79 -15.94 -7.26
C GLY A 207 -6.17 -14.53 -7.74
N PRO A 208 -5.55 -14.04 -8.83
CA PRO A 208 -5.78 -12.68 -9.33
C PRO A 208 -7.24 -12.34 -9.65
N SER A 209 -8.08 -13.34 -9.98
CA SER A 209 -9.51 -13.14 -10.22
C SER A 209 -10.27 -12.62 -8.99
N TYR A 210 -9.71 -12.75 -7.78
CA TYR A 210 -10.27 -12.14 -6.58
C TYR A 210 -10.45 -10.62 -6.71
N LEU A 211 -9.58 -9.97 -7.47
CA LEU A 211 -9.62 -8.52 -7.68
C LEU A 211 -10.43 -8.11 -8.92
N ALA A 212 -11.00 -9.05 -9.67
CA ALA A 212 -11.66 -8.73 -10.95
C ALA A 212 -12.87 -7.79 -10.80
N GLY A 213 -13.48 -7.67 -9.61
CA GLY A 213 -14.57 -6.73 -9.35
C GLY A 213 -14.12 -5.29 -9.09
N ILE A 214 -12.82 -5.06 -8.91
CA ILE A 214 -12.25 -3.75 -8.60
C ILE A 214 -11.15 -3.32 -9.59
N LEU A 215 -10.84 -4.16 -10.58
CA LEU A 215 -9.89 -3.91 -11.68
C LEU A 215 -10.63 -3.82 -13.01
#